data_AF-A0A3D5VDY6-F1
#
_entry.id   AF-A0A3D5VDY6-F1
#
_cell.length_a   1.000
_cell.length_b   1.000
_cell.length_c   1.000
_cell.angle_alpha   90.00
_cell.angle_beta   90.00
_cell.angle_gamma   90.00
#
_symmetry.space_group_name_H-M   'P 1'
#
loop_
_entity.id
_entity.type
_entity.pdbx_description
1 polymer ?
#
loop_
_entity_poly.entity_id
_entity_poly.type
_entity_poly.pdbx_seq_one_letter_code
_entity_poly.pdbx_strand_id
1 'polypeptide(L)'
;MKKFVYILMALILAGCFQVKTTVQVKKDGSGTLTQKVLMSTEFMQSMQQMAQSFDANDEKDDIFFDEEELKAEASQYGDMVRFVSARKLEEGSMSGYEAVYEFDNIEKLTISESPEEKLMGQEPGEIINFQFSKGNPARLNIIMPNDELREDEEFNEDDVIAEDYEDSTEITEKEREMLQQMYKNMKVEMEIVFDGKIVNTNSSFQSGNKICLLQMDFEKLMEDPQTLKYLAAQKEQDPAAIKSTMANIPGVKVETAPEIFVEFK
;
A
#
# COMPACT_ATOMS: atom_id res chain seq x y z
N MET A 1 26.10 28.29 -1.06
CA MET A 1 26.61 27.02 -0.47
C MET A 1 25.70 26.41 0.60
N LYS A 2 24.75 27.14 1.22
CA LYS A 2 23.78 26.56 2.18
C LYS A 2 22.49 25.99 1.56
N LYS A 3 22.19 26.28 0.29
CA LYS A 3 20.98 25.79 -0.40
C LYS A 3 21.13 24.43 -1.10
N PHE A 4 22.37 23.97 -1.31
CA PHE A 4 22.68 22.70 -1.99
C PHE A 4 22.61 21.48 -1.05
N VAL A 5 22.54 21.71 0.26
CA VAL A 5 22.52 20.65 1.29
C VAL A 5 21.09 20.13 1.55
N TYR A 6 20.06 20.92 1.21
CA TYR A 6 18.67 20.51 1.41
C TYR A 6 18.13 19.57 0.30
N ILE A 7 18.59 19.75 -0.95
CA ILE A 7 18.20 18.90 -2.10
C ILE A 7 18.74 17.47 -1.98
N LEU A 8 19.92 17.29 -1.38
CA LEU A 8 20.50 15.95 -1.19
C LEU A 8 19.83 15.14 -0.06
N MET A 9 19.06 15.79 0.82
CA MET A 9 18.41 15.15 1.97
C MET A 9 16.98 14.67 1.66
N ALA A 10 16.34 15.21 0.62
CA ALA A 10 15.04 14.74 0.11
C ALA A 10 15.16 13.47 -0.77
N LEU A 11 16.36 13.21 -1.32
CA LEU A 11 16.61 12.13 -2.29
C LEU A 11 16.82 10.73 -1.70
N ILE A 12 16.72 10.55 -0.38
CA ILE A 12 17.12 9.30 0.30
C ILE A 12 15.91 8.46 0.76
N LEU A 13 14.67 8.92 0.58
CA LEU A 13 13.50 8.35 1.28
C LEU A 13 12.57 7.43 0.46
N ALA A 14 12.84 7.15 -0.81
CA ALA A 14 12.00 6.27 -1.62
C ALA A 14 12.90 5.35 -2.48
N GLY A 15 12.64 4.06 -2.72
CA GLY A 15 11.54 3.18 -2.35
C GLY A 15 11.96 1.70 -2.45
N CYS A 16 12.54 1.15 -1.38
CA CYS A 16 12.90 -0.27 -1.33
C CYS A 16 11.99 -1.06 -0.38
N PHE A 17 10.66 -0.89 -0.45
CA PHE A 17 9.74 -1.51 0.49
C PHE A 17 8.66 -2.37 -0.16
N GLN A 18 8.21 -3.39 0.56
CA GLN A 18 7.06 -4.20 0.20
C GLN A 18 6.02 -4.13 1.30
N VAL A 19 4.79 -3.84 0.91
CA VAL A 19 3.63 -3.81 1.80
C VAL A 19 2.65 -4.85 1.31
N LYS A 20 2.26 -5.76 2.19
CA LYS A 20 1.17 -6.69 1.92
C LYS A 20 0.15 -6.68 3.05
N THR A 21 -1.08 -6.34 2.69
CA THR A 21 -2.25 -6.38 3.55
C THR A 21 -3.13 -7.56 3.16
N THR A 22 -3.35 -8.48 4.09
CA THR A 22 -4.19 -9.66 3.89
C THR A 22 -5.31 -9.68 4.90
N VAL A 23 -6.56 -9.62 4.42
CA VAL A 23 -7.74 -9.74 5.27
C VAL A 23 -8.32 -11.14 5.11
N GLN A 24 -8.25 -11.96 6.16
CA GLN A 24 -8.90 -13.26 6.18
C GLN A 24 -10.29 -13.14 6.81
N VAL A 25 -11.34 -13.57 6.10
CA VAL A 25 -12.75 -13.44 6.54
C VAL A 25 -13.39 -14.81 6.74
N LYS A 26 -13.96 -15.03 7.92
CA LYS A 26 -14.75 -16.22 8.28
C LYS A 26 -16.23 -16.03 7.95
N LYS A 27 -16.98 -17.13 7.93
CA LYS A 27 -18.42 -17.15 7.60
C LYS A 27 -19.31 -16.43 8.61
N ASP A 28 -18.80 -16.13 9.79
CA ASP A 28 -19.48 -15.35 10.82
C ASP A 28 -19.12 -13.85 10.80
N GLY A 29 -18.29 -13.42 9.85
CA GLY A 29 -17.85 -12.04 9.69
C GLY A 29 -16.64 -11.67 10.56
N SER A 30 -16.16 -12.57 11.41
CA SER A 30 -14.89 -12.38 12.13
C SER A 30 -13.70 -12.78 11.26
N GLY A 31 -12.49 -12.46 11.69
CA GLY A 31 -11.33 -12.72 10.87
C GLY A 31 -10.03 -12.15 11.41
N THR A 32 -9.02 -12.11 10.54
CA THR A 32 -7.71 -11.53 10.86
C THR A 32 -7.26 -10.57 9.77
N LEU A 33 -6.57 -9.53 10.19
CA LEU A 33 -5.81 -8.63 9.34
C LEU A 33 -4.33 -8.95 9.54
N THR A 34 -3.63 -9.28 8.47
CA THR A 34 -2.17 -9.48 8.48
C THR A 34 -1.52 -8.40 7.65
N GLN A 35 -0.61 -7.67 8.27
CA GLN A 35 0.22 -6.66 7.62
C GLN A 35 1.65 -7.17 7.59
N LYS A 36 2.22 -7.29 6.39
CA LYS A 36 3.62 -7.64 6.16
C LYS A 36 4.32 -6.43 5.56
N VAL A 37 5.34 -5.94 6.25
CA VAL A 37 6.17 -4.82 5.81
C VAL A 37 7.60 -5.30 5.71
N LEU A 38 8.21 -5.14 4.55
CA LEU A 38 9.62 -5.43 4.32
C LEU A 38 10.29 -4.21 3.72
N MET A 39 11.52 -3.95 4.12
CA MET A 39 12.36 -2.89 3.57
C MET A 39 13.76 -3.44 3.26
N SER A 40 14.52 -2.82 2.36
CA SER A 40 15.91 -3.24 2.16
C SER A 40 16.72 -3.06 3.44
N THR A 41 17.60 -4.02 3.73
CA THR A 41 18.48 -3.95 4.90
C THR A 41 19.38 -2.70 4.85
N GLU A 42 19.79 -2.27 3.66
CA GLU A 42 20.59 -1.07 3.43
C GLU A 42 19.84 0.21 3.82
N PHE A 43 18.55 0.30 3.46
CA PHE A 43 17.69 1.41 3.85
C PHE A 43 17.51 1.46 5.38
N MET A 44 17.24 0.31 6.00
CA MET A 44 17.11 0.22 7.45
C MET A 44 18.39 0.67 8.19
N GLN A 45 19.56 0.22 7.73
CA GLN A 45 20.83 0.62 8.33
C GLN A 45 21.08 2.12 8.18
N SER A 46 20.72 2.70 7.04
CA SER A 46 20.85 4.14 6.77
C SER A 46 19.97 4.97 7.72
N MET A 47 18.70 4.57 7.91
CA MET A 47 17.81 5.21 8.87
C MET A 47 18.28 5.03 10.32
N GLN A 48 18.81 3.87 10.68
CA GLN A 48 19.35 3.65 12.03
C GLN A 48 20.57 4.54 12.30
N GLN A 49 21.48 4.69 11.33
CA GLN A 49 22.61 5.61 11.42
C GLN A 49 22.16 7.07 11.50
N MET A 50 21.11 7.43 10.76
CA MET A 50 20.50 8.76 10.82
C MET A 50 19.90 9.02 12.21
N ALA A 51 19.08 8.11 12.75
CA ALA A 51 18.48 8.22 14.07
C ALA A 51 19.53 8.37 15.19
N GLN A 52 20.62 7.61 15.11
CA GLN A 52 21.76 7.73 16.02
C GLN A 52 22.49 9.08 15.91
N SER A 53 22.46 9.72 14.73
CA SER A 53 23.09 11.02 14.50
C SER A 53 22.26 12.21 15.00
N PHE A 54 20.96 12.03 15.25
CA PHE A 54 20.04 13.07 15.74
C PHE A 54 19.86 13.07 17.28
N ASP A 55 20.70 12.34 18.02
CA ASP A 55 20.69 12.27 19.50
C ASP A 55 19.31 11.88 20.08
N ALA A 56 18.62 10.97 19.38
CA ALA A 56 17.48 10.26 19.96
C ALA A 56 18.02 9.34 21.06
N ASN A 57 17.96 9.83 22.31
CA ASN A 57 18.31 9.11 23.55
C ASN A 57 17.39 7.90 23.86
N ASP A 58 16.61 7.43 22.90
CA ASP A 58 15.86 6.20 23.02
C ASP A 58 16.74 5.04 22.56
N GLU A 59 17.19 4.23 23.52
CA GLU A 59 17.78 2.91 23.32
C GLU A 59 16.71 1.92 22.78
N LYS A 60 16.09 2.23 21.63
CA LYS A 60 15.32 1.20 20.91
C LYS A 60 16.31 0.34 20.12
N ASP A 61 16.46 -0.91 20.56
CA ASP A 61 17.31 -1.93 19.91
C ASP A 61 16.91 -2.17 18.44
N ASP A 62 15.65 -1.87 18.09
CA ASP A 62 15.14 -1.92 16.71
C ASP A 62 14.11 -0.81 16.46
N ILE A 63 14.49 0.20 15.68
CA ILE A 63 13.61 1.33 15.33
C ILE A 63 12.49 0.95 14.35
N PHE A 64 12.53 -0.25 13.77
CA PHE A 64 11.57 -0.71 12.76
C PHE A 64 10.58 -1.75 13.27
N PHE A 65 10.88 -2.37 14.41
CA PHE A 65 10.02 -3.33 15.07
C PHE A 65 9.81 -2.92 16.52
N ASP A 66 8.70 -2.24 16.77
CA ASP A 66 8.22 -1.96 18.11
C ASP A 66 6.86 -2.64 18.31
N GLU A 67 6.85 -3.72 19.08
CA GLU A 67 5.64 -4.50 19.36
C GLU A 67 4.58 -3.68 20.10
N GLU A 68 4.97 -2.74 20.97
CA GLU A 68 4.01 -1.91 21.70
C GLU A 68 3.37 -0.86 20.77
N GLU A 69 4.13 -0.31 19.81
CA GLU A 69 3.57 0.54 18.76
C GLU A 69 2.61 -0.23 17.84
N LEU A 70 3.01 -1.41 17.36
CA LEU A 70 2.15 -2.29 16.55
C LEU A 70 0.88 -2.68 17.31
N LYS A 71 0.99 -2.94 18.62
CA LYS A 71 -0.17 -3.22 19.45
C LYS A 71 -1.10 -2.03 19.60
N ALA A 72 -0.56 -0.82 19.75
CA ALA A 72 -1.33 0.42 19.79
C ALA A 72 -2.04 0.71 18.45
N GLU A 73 -1.40 0.34 17.34
CA GLU A 73 -1.91 0.47 15.97
C GLU A 73 -3.23 -0.28 15.76
N ALA A 74 -3.51 -1.33 16.53
CA ALA A 74 -4.78 -2.07 16.45
C ALA A 74 -6.02 -1.15 16.51
N SER A 75 -5.94 -0.06 17.29
CA SER A 75 -7.03 0.92 17.42
C SER A 75 -7.32 1.70 16.12
N GLN A 76 -6.35 1.79 15.21
CA GLN A 76 -6.49 2.48 13.93
C GLN A 76 -7.24 1.64 12.90
N TYR A 77 -7.27 0.31 13.09
CA TYR A 77 -8.01 -0.61 12.23
C TYR A 77 -9.50 -0.73 12.59
N GLY A 78 -9.97 0.09 13.54
CA GLY A 78 -11.38 0.18 13.90
C GLY A 78 -11.71 -0.40 15.28
N ASP A 79 -12.95 -0.19 15.70
CA ASP A 79 -13.44 -0.63 17.00
C ASP A 79 -13.39 -2.16 17.10
N MET A 80 -12.91 -2.66 18.24
CA MET A 80 -12.84 -4.10 18.56
C MET A 80 -11.82 -4.90 17.73
N VAL A 81 -10.89 -4.23 17.03
CA VAL A 81 -9.69 -4.88 16.49
C VAL A 81 -8.66 -5.07 17.61
N ARG A 82 -8.05 -6.24 17.67
CA ARG A 82 -7.08 -6.62 18.72
C ARG A 82 -5.79 -7.11 18.10
N PHE A 83 -4.67 -6.65 18.64
CA PHE A 83 -3.37 -7.24 18.33
C PHE A 83 -3.29 -8.70 18.78
N VAL A 84 -2.77 -9.57 17.92
CA VAL A 84 -2.57 -11.00 18.19
C VAL A 84 -1.09 -11.32 18.35
N SER A 85 -0.27 -10.91 17.39
CA SER A 85 1.16 -11.21 17.38
C SER A 85 1.88 -10.32 16.38
N ALA A 86 3.17 -10.06 16.62
CA ALA A 86 4.07 -9.57 15.60
C ALA A 86 5.37 -10.38 15.61
N ARG A 87 6.00 -10.50 14.45
CA ARG A 87 7.31 -11.15 14.33
C ARG A 87 8.18 -10.43 13.32
N LYS A 88 9.48 -10.42 13.57
CA LYS A 88 10.47 -9.98 12.59
C LYS A 88 10.52 -10.95 11.42
N LEU A 89 10.79 -10.41 10.24
CA LEU A 89 10.98 -11.16 9.00
C LEU A 89 12.29 -10.77 8.36
N GLU A 90 12.98 -11.76 7.80
CA GLU A 90 14.17 -11.59 6.98
C GLU A 90 13.99 -12.39 5.69
N GLU A 91 13.99 -11.71 4.55
CA GLU A 91 13.79 -12.30 3.23
C GLU A 91 14.88 -11.79 2.28
N GLY A 92 15.96 -12.56 2.14
CA GLY A 92 17.09 -12.19 1.29
C GLY A 92 17.78 -10.92 1.79
N SER A 93 17.74 -9.86 0.99
CA SER A 93 18.30 -8.53 1.33
C SER A 93 17.25 -7.58 1.94
N MET A 94 16.10 -8.11 2.37
CA MET A 94 15.02 -7.35 2.97
C MET A 94 14.77 -7.82 4.41
N SER A 95 14.47 -6.89 5.29
CA SER A 95 14.07 -7.15 6.67
C SER A 95 12.86 -6.28 7.03
N GLY A 96 12.10 -6.71 8.02
CA GLY A 96 10.90 -6.00 8.47
C GLY A 96 10.08 -6.87 9.40
N TYR A 97 8.75 -6.81 9.29
CA TYR A 97 7.86 -7.50 10.21
C TYR A 97 6.58 -8.02 9.56
N GLU A 98 5.93 -8.93 10.28
CA GLU A 98 4.55 -9.34 10.08
C GLU A 98 3.78 -9.12 11.37
N ALA A 99 2.75 -8.30 11.31
CA ALA A 99 1.81 -8.04 12.40
C ALA A 99 0.45 -8.67 12.07
N VAL A 100 -0.14 -9.33 13.06
CA VAL A 100 -1.44 -10.00 12.95
C VAL A 100 -2.39 -9.39 13.96
N TYR A 101 -3.55 -8.99 13.46
CA TYR A 101 -4.66 -8.46 14.21
C TYR A 101 -5.90 -9.33 14.01
N GLU A 102 -6.76 -9.42 15.01
CA GLU A 102 -8.05 -10.10 14.94
C GLU A 102 -9.19 -9.09 15.04
N PHE A 103 -10.24 -9.31 14.27
CA PHE A 103 -11.48 -8.53 14.34
C PHE A 103 -12.68 -9.47 14.49
N ASP A 104 -13.69 -9.02 15.25
CA ASP A 104 -14.92 -9.79 15.46
C ASP A 104 -15.98 -9.51 14.38
N ASN A 105 -15.90 -8.37 13.70
CA ASN A 105 -16.82 -7.96 12.65
C ASN A 105 -16.11 -7.18 11.55
N ILE A 106 -16.07 -7.74 10.35
CA ILE A 106 -15.49 -7.15 9.14
C ILE A 106 -16.11 -5.79 8.79
N GLU A 107 -17.38 -5.55 9.12
CA GLU A 107 -18.04 -4.24 8.89
C GLU A 107 -17.50 -3.11 9.78
N LYS A 108 -16.67 -3.45 10.78
CA LYS A 108 -16.02 -2.49 11.68
C LYS A 108 -14.52 -2.33 11.39
N LEU A 109 -14.01 -3.07 10.41
CA LEU A 109 -12.63 -3.01 10.01
C LEU A 109 -12.40 -1.77 9.14
N THR A 110 -11.44 -0.94 9.54
CA THR A 110 -11.01 0.27 8.83
C THR A 110 -9.71 -0.04 8.11
N ILE A 111 -9.74 -0.08 6.78
CA ILE A 111 -8.55 -0.25 5.94
C ILE A 111 -8.57 0.81 4.84
N SER A 112 -7.44 1.50 4.68
CA SER A 112 -7.22 2.44 3.58
C SER A 112 -6.99 1.68 2.27
N GLU A 113 -7.47 2.22 1.15
CA GLU A 113 -7.16 1.71 -0.19
C GLU A 113 -5.67 1.81 -0.55
N SER A 114 -4.93 2.69 0.13
CA SER A 114 -3.49 2.96 -0.05
C SER A 114 -2.71 2.71 1.25
N PRO A 115 -2.55 1.43 1.68
CA PRO A 115 -1.89 1.10 2.95
C PRO A 115 -0.43 1.56 3.05
N GLU A 116 0.23 1.85 1.92
CA GLU A 116 1.59 2.37 1.83
C GLU A 116 1.74 3.82 2.31
N GLU A 117 0.71 4.67 2.18
CA GLU A 117 0.77 6.10 2.54
C GLU A 117 1.13 6.28 4.01
N LYS A 118 0.51 5.46 4.85
CA LYS A 118 0.80 5.41 6.29
C LYS A 118 2.27 5.11 6.59
N LEU A 119 2.88 4.18 5.86
CA LEU A 119 4.30 3.84 6.05
C LEU A 119 5.23 4.97 5.59
N MET A 120 4.77 5.77 4.62
CA MET A 120 5.45 6.97 4.16
C MET A 120 5.21 8.18 5.08
N GLY A 121 4.48 7.99 6.19
CA GLY A 121 4.14 9.07 7.13
C GLY A 121 3.12 10.07 6.57
N GLN A 122 2.38 9.67 5.54
CA GLN A 122 1.27 10.44 4.97
C GLN A 122 -0.03 10.09 5.68
N GLU A 123 -1.02 10.98 5.57
CA GLU A 123 -2.37 10.70 6.07
C GLU A 123 -2.95 9.46 5.36
N PRO A 124 -3.69 8.59 6.06
CA PRO A 124 -4.28 7.42 5.43
C PRO A 124 -5.28 7.84 4.35
N GLY A 125 -5.12 7.32 3.14
CA GLY A 125 -6.08 7.49 2.05
C GLY A 125 -7.46 6.93 2.37
N GLU A 126 -8.37 7.02 1.40
CA GLU A 126 -9.78 6.71 1.58
C GLU A 126 -10.05 5.28 2.07
N ILE A 127 -11.15 5.11 2.81
CA ILE A 127 -11.45 3.88 3.54
C ILE A 127 -12.33 2.94 2.69
N ILE A 128 -11.94 1.68 2.61
CA ILE A 128 -12.75 0.59 2.06
C ILE A 128 -13.82 0.19 3.07
N ASN A 129 -15.07 0.13 2.62
CA ASN A 129 -16.21 -0.24 3.47
C ASN A 129 -16.67 -1.68 3.20
N PHE A 130 -17.14 -2.36 4.24
CA PHE A 130 -17.61 -3.74 4.14
C PHE A 130 -19.07 -3.86 4.62
N GLN A 131 -19.86 -4.63 3.88
CA GLN A 131 -21.19 -5.08 4.31
C GLN A 131 -21.22 -6.61 4.30
N PHE A 132 -21.65 -7.20 5.42
CA PHE A 132 -21.58 -8.64 5.61
C PHE A 132 -22.92 -9.24 5.98
N SER A 133 -23.31 -10.28 5.24
CA SER A 133 -24.52 -11.07 5.49
C SER A 133 -24.15 -12.52 5.81
N LYS A 134 -24.43 -12.93 7.05
CA LYS A 134 -24.30 -14.33 7.49
C LYS A 134 -25.24 -15.23 6.68
N GLY A 135 -24.77 -16.41 6.30
CA GLY A 135 -25.57 -17.35 5.52
C GLY A 135 -24.80 -18.59 5.07
N ASN A 136 -25.40 -19.37 4.17
CA ASN A 136 -24.75 -20.45 3.45
C ASN A 136 -25.24 -20.47 1.98
N PRO A 137 -24.68 -19.61 1.10
CA PRO A 137 -23.40 -18.94 1.27
C PRO A 137 -23.47 -17.71 2.19
N ALA A 138 -22.36 -17.42 2.88
CA ALA A 138 -22.14 -16.11 3.47
C ALA A 138 -21.79 -15.13 2.35
N ARG A 139 -22.13 -13.84 2.53
CA ARG A 139 -21.92 -12.81 1.52
C ARG A 139 -21.17 -11.62 2.10
N LEU A 140 -20.11 -11.20 1.43
CA LEU A 140 -19.40 -9.95 1.68
C LEU A 140 -19.56 -9.05 0.46
N ASN A 141 -20.02 -7.81 0.67
CA ASN A 141 -19.89 -6.75 -0.31
C ASN A 141 -18.77 -5.82 0.15
N ILE A 142 -17.85 -5.51 -0.76
CA ILE A 142 -16.70 -4.63 -0.56
C ILE A 142 -17.00 -3.39 -1.38
N ILE A 143 -17.06 -2.24 -0.72
CA ILE A 143 -17.40 -0.96 -1.32
C ILE A 143 -16.11 -0.16 -1.35
N MET A 144 -15.57 -0.01 -2.56
CA MET A 144 -14.42 0.84 -2.81
C MET A 144 -14.84 2.29 -2.56
N PRO A 145 -13.96 3.14 -2.01
CA PRO A 145 -14.26 4.55 -1.90
C PRO A 145 -14.49 5.15 -3.30
N ASN A 146 -15.41 6.12 -3.40
CA ASN A 146 -15.91 6.60 -4.68
C ASN A 146 -15.03 7.75 -5.18
N ASP A 147 -14.40 7.56 -6.35
CA ASP A 147 -13.65 8.60 -7.05
C ASP A 147 -14.49 9.87 -7.36
N GLU A 148 -15.84 9.79 -7.37
CA GLU A 148 -16.73 10.94 -7.64
C GLU A 148 -16.73 12.02 -6.54
N LEU A 149 -16.11 11.79 -5.37
CA LEU A 149 -15.90 12.83 -4.36
C LEU A 149 -14.61 13.65 -4.58
N ARG A 150 -13.87 13.38 -5.67
CA ARG A 150 -12.73 14.21 -6.10
C ARG A 150 -13.14 15.35 -7.05
N GLU A 151 -14.30 15.95 -6.86
CA GLU A 151 -14.65 17.22 -7.53
C GLU A 151 -14.24 18.47 -6.72
N ASP A 152 -13.90 18.34 -5.43
CA ASP A 152 -13.66 19.49 -4.52
C ASP A 152 -12.31 19.48 -3.79
N GLU A 153 -11.38 18.57 -4.12
CA GLU A 153 -9.98 18.81 -3.80
C GLU A 153 -9.35 19.50 -5.01
N GLU A 154 -9.29 20.83 -4.96
CA GLU A 154 -8.27 21.57 -5.71
C GLU A 154 -6.96 20.81 -5.51
N PHE A 155 -6.48 20.20 -6.58
CA PHE A 155 -5.15 19.63 -6.66
C PHE A 155 -4.20 20.75 -6.23
N ASN A 156 -3.79 20.74 -4.97
CA ASN A 156 -2.94 21.79 -4.44
C ASN A 156 -1.59 21.57 -5.09
N GLU A 157 -1.22 22.47 -6.02
CA GLU A 157 0.10 22.50 -6.67
C GLU A 157 1.25 22.47 -5.65
N ASP A 158 0.97 22.73 -4.37
CA ASP A 158 1.91 22.81 -3.26
C ASP A 158 2.22 21.46 -2.57
N ASP A 159 1.42 20.40 -2.73
CA ASP A 159 1.66 19.09 -2.07
C ASP A 159 2.46 18.10 -2.93
N VAL A 160 2.71 18.45 -4.19
CA VAL A 160 3.76 17.79 -4.97
C VAL A 160 5.04 18.56 -4.68
N ILE A 161 6.06 17.88 -4.15
CA ILE A 161 7.44 18.36 -4.30
C ILE A 161 7.77 18.27 -5.80
N ALA A 162 7.22 19.20 -6.58
CA ALA A 162 7.67 19.53 -7.90
C ALA A 162 8.99 20.27 -7.70
N GLU A 163 10.07 19.51 -7.48
CA GLU A 163 11.35 20.00 -7.95
C GLU A 163 11.17 20.32 -9.44
N ASP A 164 11.61 21.52 -9.84
CA ASP A 164 11.64 22.02 -11.22
C ASP A 164 12.20 20.96 -12.19
N TYR A 165 11.36 20.02 -12.63
CA TYR A 165 11.60 19.23 -13.82
C TYR A 165 11.15 20.13 -14.97
N GLU A 166 12.12 20.88 -15.50
CA GLU A 166 11.97 21.62 -16.74
C GLU A 166 11.36 20.70 -17.80
N ASP A 167 10.33 21.24 -18.46
CA ASP A 167 9.62 20.75 -19.63
C ASP A 167 10.54 20.04 -20.64
N SER A 168 10.80 18.76 -20.37
CA SER A 168 11.48 17.86 -21.28
C SER A 168 10.66 16.58 -21.33
N THR A 169 10.03 16.36 -22.47
CA THR A 169 9.23 15.18 -22.78
C THR A 169 10.07 13.89 -22.92
N GLU A 170 11.35 13.94 -22.52
CA GLU A 170 12.31 12.86 -22.58
C GLU A 170 13.03 12.72 -21.24
N ILE A 171 12.63 11.72 -20.45
CA ILE A 171 13.42 11.24 -19.30
C ILE A 171 14.77 10.75 -19.84
N THR A 172 15.87 11.33 -19.37
CA THR A 172 17.21 10.91 -19.79
C THR A 172 17.50 9.48 -19.31
N GLU A 173 18.43 8.80 -19.97
CA GLU A 173 18.81 7.43 -19.57
C GLU A 173 19.29 7.34 -18.13
N LYS A 174 19.97 8.38 -17.64
CA LYS A 174 20.45 8.46 -16.27
C LYS A 174 19.31 8.65 -15.26
N GLU A 175 18.32 9.47 -15.59
CA GLU A 175 17.11 9.65 -14.76
C GLU A 175 16.28 8.36 -14.74
N ARG A 176 16.20 7.66 -15.88
CA ARG A 176 15.55 6.34 -15.98
C ARG A 176 16.23 5.32 -15.08
N GLU A 177 17.56 5.23 -15.11
CA GLU A 177 18.32 4.34 -14.22
C GLU A 177 18.10 4.68 -12.75
N MET A 178 18.04 5.96 -12.41
CA MET A 178 17.79 6.44 -11.05
C MET A 178 16.37 6.09 -10.58
N LEU A 179 15.35 6.30 -11.41
CA LEU A 179 13.96 5.91 -11.12
C LEU A 179 13.83 4.38 -10.97
N GLN A 180 14.48 3.61 -11.84
CA GLN A 180 14.47 2.14 -11.73
C GLN A 180 15.14 1.65 -10.45
N GLN A 181 16.23 2.28 -10.03
CA GLN A 181 16.84 1.99 -8.74
C GLN A 181 15.92 2.36 -7.58
N MET A 182 15.19 3.47 -7.70
CA MET A 182 14.27 3.96 -6.68
C MET A 182 13.11 2.99 -6.43
N TYR A 183 12.48 2.46 -7.49
CA TYR A 183 11.32 1.57 -7.42
C TYR A 183 11.68 0.07 -7.38
N LYS A 184 12.97 -0.25 -7.28
CA LYS A 184 13.46 -1.62 -7.28
C LYS A 184 12.90 -2.40 -6.09
N ASN A 185 12.36 -3.60 -6.34
CA ASN A 185 11.67 -4.45 -5.36
C ASN A 185 10.48 -3.78 -4.64
N MET A 186 10.01 -2.62 -5.10
CA MET A 186 8.86 -1.97 -4.49
C MET A 186 7.57 -2.68 -4.90
N LYS A 187 6.80 -3.10 -3.91
CA LYS A 187 5.57 -3.87 -4.16
C LYS A 187 4.50 -3.56 -3.14
N VAL A 188 3.29 -3.30 -3.62
CA VAL A 188 2.09 -3.12 -2.79
C VAL A 188 1.08 -4.20 -3.16
N GLU A 189 0.51 -4.87 -2.16
CA GLU A 189 -0.48 -5.93 -2.36
C GLU A 189 -1.57 -5.87 -1.28
N MET A 190 -2.83 -5.87 -1.72
CA MET A 190 -4.00 -6.00 -0.86
C MET A 190 -4.91 -7.12 -1.35
N GLU A 191 -5.22 -8.04 -0.46
CA GLU A 191 -6.02 -9.21 -0.78
C GLU A 191 -7.00 -9.58 0.34
N ILE A 192 -8.11 -10.20 -0.07
CA ILE A 192 -9.10 -10.77 0.85
C ILE A 192 -9.14 -12.28 0.62
N VAL A 193 -8.94 -13.04 1.70
CA VAL A 193 -8.93 -14.51 1.73
C VAL A 193 -10.16 -14.98 2.50
N PHE A 194 -10.95 -15.85 1.90
CA PHE A 194 -12.18 -16.36 2.50
C PHE A 194 -11.95 -17.73 3.13
N ASP A 195 -12.41 -17.93 4.37
CA ASP A 195 -12.43 -19.24 5.02
C ASP A 195 -13.54 -20.11 4.42
N GLY A 196 -13.20 -20.77 3.33
CA GLY A 196 -14.13 -21.55 2.52
C GLY A 196 -13.85 -21.42 1.03
N LYS A 197 -14.77 -21.93 0.22
CA LYS A 197 -14.75 -21.80 -1.24
C LYS A 197 -15.63 -20.63 -1.65
N ILE A 198 -15.09 -19.73 -2.48
CA ILE A 198 -15.90 -18.75 -3.21
C ILE A 198 -16.78 -19.50 -4.20
N VAL A 199 -18.10 -19.30 -4.10
CA VAL A 199 -19.10 -19.92 -4.99
C VAL A 199 -19.60 -18.97 -6.07
N ASN A 200 -19.52 -17.65 -5.82
CA ASN A 200 -19.94 -16.62 -6.76
C ASN A 200 -19.25 -15.29 -6.43
N THR A 201 -18.83 -14.53 -7.42
CA THR A 201 -18.25 -13.19 -7.24
C THR A 201 -18.25 -12.44 -8.57
N ASN A 202 -18.25 -11.11 -8.52
CA ASN A 202 -17.95 -10.24 -9.65
C ASN A 202 -16.50 -9.74 -9.69
N SER A 203 -15.62 -10.18 -8.77
CA SER A 203 -14.22 -9.75 -8.78
C SER A 203 -13.50 -10.20 -10.06
N SER A 204 -12.72 -9.29 -10.63
CA SER A 204 -11.90 -9.51 -11.81
C SER A 204 -10.64 -10.34 -11.51
N PHE A 205 -10.20 -10.38 -10.24
CA PHE A 205 -8.92 -10.97 -9.82
C PHE A 205 -9.07 -12.06 -8.76
N GLN A 206 -9.96 -13.01 -9.00
CA GLN A 206 -10.13 -14.19 -8.14
C GLN A 206 -9.07 -15.28 -8.42
N SER A 207 -8.51 -15.86 -7.36
CA SER A 207 -7.72 -17.08 -7.41
C SER A 207 -8.06 -18.01 -6.24
N GLY A 208 -8.78 -19.10 -6.50
CA GLY A 208 -9.22 -20.02 -5.45
C GLY A 208 -10.21 -19.37 -4.49
N ASN A 209 -9.86 -19.33 -3.20
CA ASN A 209 -10.63 -18.67 -2.14
C ASN A 209 -10.17 -17.24 -1.84
N LYS A 210 -9.46 -16.61 -2.77
CA LYS A 210 -8.87 -15.30 -2.60
C LYS A 210 -9.29 -14.38 -3.73
N ILE A 211 -9.48 -13.11 -3.41
CA ILE A 211 -9.54 -12.02 -4.39
C ILE A 211 -8.42 -11.02 -4.12
N CYS A 212 -7.92 -10.38 -5.17
CA CYS A 212 -6.92 -9.32 -5.09
C CYS A 212 -7.61 -7.99 -5.39
N LEU A 213 -7.52 -7.04 -4.46
CA LEU A 213 -8.07 -5.69 -4.64
C LEU A 213 -7.04 -4.79 -5.31
N LEU A 214 -5.79 -4.88 -4.85
CA LEU A 214 -4.66 -4.11 -5.33
C LEU A 214 -3.43 -5.00 -5.40
N GLN A 215 -2.68 -4.92 -6.49
CA GLN A 215 -1.33 -5.45 -6.61
C GLN A 215 -0.56 -4.56 -7.58
N MET A 216 0.50 -3.91 -7.10
CA MET A 216 1.39 -3.10 -7.91
C MET A 216 2.82 -3.57 -7.68
N ASP A 217 3.46 -4.03 -8.76
CA ASP A 217 4.88 -4.39 -8.81
C ASP A 217 5.62 -3.27 -9.53
N PHE A 218 6.15 -2.32 -8.75
CA PHE A 218 6.70 -1.07 -9.26
C PHE A 218 7.98 -1.29 -10.07
N GLU A 219 8.75 -2.33 -9.75
CA GLU A 219 9.92 -2.73 -10.53
C GLU A 219 9.51 -3.12 -11.95
N LYS A 220 8.49 -3.98 -12.11
CA LYS A 220 7.95 -4.35 -13.42
C LYS A 220 7.28 -3.19 -14.15
N LEU A 221 6.58 -2.33 -13.40
CA LEU A 221 5.99 -1.11 -13.93
C LEU A 221 7.06 -0.21 -14.58
N MET A 222 8.22 -0.04 -13.93
CA MET A 222 9.33 0.77 -14.45
C MET A 222 10.10 0.12 -15.61
N GLU A 223 9.89 -1.17 -15.87
CA GLU A 223 10.38 -1.83 -17.08
C GLU A 223 9.50 -1.52 -18.30
N ASP A 224 8.25 -1.10 -18.09
CA ASP A 224 7.31 -0.79 -19.17
C ASP A 224 7.46 0.65 -19.69
N PRO A 225 7.73 0.84 -20.99
CA PRO A 225 7.88 2.18 -21.58
C PRO A 225 6.63 3.06 -21.54
N GLN A 226 5.42 2.51 -21.38
CA GLN A 226 4.19 3.31 -21.27
C GLN A 226 4.07 3.92 -19.87
N THR A 227 4.45 3.18 -18.82
CA THR A 227 4.48 3.69 -17.45
C THR A 227 5.35 4.95 -17.32
N LEU A 228 6.52 4.96 -17.94
CA LEU A 228 7.43 6.12 -17.89
C LEU A 228 6.85 7.35 -18.62
N LYS A 229 6.16 7.13 -19.74
CA LYS A 229 5.44 8.20 -20.43
C LYS A 229 4.29 8.75 -19.60
N TYR A 230 3.62 7.89 -18.84
CA TYR A 230 2.56 8.29 -17.91
C TYR A 230 3.10 9.14 -16.75
N LEU A 231 4.20 8.72 -16.10
CA LEU A 231 4.87 9.53 -15.07
C LEU A 231 5.34 10.89 -15.61
N ALA A 232 5.75 10.96 -16.89
CA ALA A 232 6.12 12.22 -17.52
C ALA A 232 4.91 13.10 -17.93
N ALA A 233 3.73 12.52 -18.10
CA ALA A 233 2.52 13.19 -18.60
C ALA A 233 1.56 13.67 -17.49
N GLN A 234 1.99 13.66 -16.22
CA GLN A 234 1.23 13.88 -14.99
C GLN A 234 0.38 15.17 -14.92
N LYS A 235 0.50 16.11 -15.87
CA LYS A 235 -0.20 17.40 -15.81
C LYS A 235 -1.64 17.41 -16.33
N GLU A 236 -2.10 16.43 -17.11
CA GLU A 236 -3.39 16.56 -17.83
C GLU A 236 -4.13 15.24 -18.09
N GLN A 237 -4.32 14.36 -17.09
CA GLN A 237 -5.11 13.14 -17.31
C GLN A 237 -6.26 12.95 -16.31
N ASP A 238 -7.42 12.64 -16.89
CA ASP A 238 -8.63 12.19 -16.20
C ASP A 238 -8.34 10.93 -15.37
N PRO A 239 -8.64 10.91 -14.04
CA PRO A 239 -8.48 9.75 -13.17
C PRO A 239 -9.06 8.43 -13.73
N ALA A 240 -10.16 8.49 -14.49
CA ALA A 240 -10.75 7.31 -15.12
C ALA A 240 -9.87 6.75 -16.27
N ALA A 241 -9.19 7.63 -17.01
CA ALA A 241 -8.22 7.25 -18.05
C ALA A 241 -6.95 6.64 -17.45
N ILE A 242 -6.53 7.12 -16.28
CA ILE A 242 -5.41 6.58 -15.49
C ILE A 242 -5.70 5.14 -15.08
N LYS A 243 -6.86 4.92 -14.44
CA LYS A 243 -7.30 3.60 -13.94
C LYS A 243 -7.40 2.57 -15.07
N SER A 244 -7.95 2.98 -16.22
CA SER A 244 -8.08 2.12 -17.41
C SER A 244 -6.73 1.76 -18.03
N THR A 245 -5.75 2.67 -17.98
CA THR A 245 -4.41 2.45 -18.50
C THR A 245 -3.61 1.52 -17.58
N MET A 246 -3.65 1.75 -16.26
CA MET A 246 -2.96 0.93 -15.27
C MET A 246 -3.46 -0.53 -15.26
N ALA A 247 -4.75 -0.77 -15.50
CA ALA A 247 -5.33 -2.12 -15.55
C ALA A 247 -4.72 -3.04 -16.62
N ASN A 248 -4.03 -2.49 -17.63
CA ASN A 248 -3.43 -3.26 -18.72
C ASN A 248 -1.91 -3.49 -18.56
N ILE A 249 -1.30 -2.94 -17.51
CA ILE A 249 0.15 -3.00 -17.31
C ILE A 249 0.54 -4.34 -16.65
N PRO A 250 1.50 -5.10 -17.23
CA PRO A 250 2.04 -6.30 -16.58
C PRO A 250 2.57 -5.98 -15.18
N GLY A 251 2.09 -6.72 -14.17
CA GLY A 251 2.47 -6.48 -12.76
C GLY A 251 1.43 -5.69 -11.97
N VAL A 252 0.41 -5.14 -12.63
CA VAL A 252 -0.70 -4.42 -12.00
C VAL A 252 -1.98 -5.25 -11.98
N LYS A 253 -2.65 -5.27 -10.83
CA LYS A 253 -4.04 -5.68 -10.68
C LYS A 253 -4.73 -4.66 -9.78
N VAL A 254 -5.80 -4.06 -10.27
CA VAL A 254 -6.59 -3.09 -9.52
C VAL A 254 -8.05 -3.42 -9.78
N GLU A 255 -8.79 -3.77 -8.74
CA GLU A 255 -10.23 -3.94 -8.87
C GLU A 255 -10.87 -2.57 -9.11
N THR A 256 -11.62 -2.46 -10.21
CA THR A 256 -12.16 -1.17 -10.67
C THR A 256 -13.66 -1.03 -10.44
N ALA A 257 -14.33 -2.13 -10.08
CA ALA A 257 -15.73 -2.09 -9.72
C ALA A 257 -15.92 -1.30 -8.40
N PRO A 258 -16.86 -0.35 -8.34
CA PRO A 258 -17.13 0.41 -7.11
C PRO A 258 -17.66 -0.49 -6.00
N GLU A 259 -18.32 -1.59 -6.36
CA GLU A 259 -18.79 -2.62 -5.42
C GLU A 259 -18.42 -4.02 -5.92
N ILE A 260 -17.81 -4.79 -5.03
CA ILE A 260 -17.40 -6.18 -5.28
C ILE A 260 -18.16 -7.08 -4.32
N PHE A 261 -18.97 -8.00 -4.84
CA PHE A 261 -19.62 -9.01 -4.02
C PHE A 261 -18.86 -10.33 -4.09
N VAL A 262 -18.85 -11.03 -2.95
CA VAL A 262 -18.32 -12.40 -2.84
C VAL A 262 -19.28 -13.24 -2.01
N GLU A 263 -19.68 -14.38 -2.55
CA GLU A 263 -20.44 -15.41 -1.84
C GLU A 263 -19.54 -16.63 -1.60
N PHE A 264 -19.46 -17.12 -0.36
CA PHE A 264 -18.54 -18.21 0.02
C PHE A 264 -19.13 -19.21 1.02
N LYS A 265 -18.60 -20.44 1.00
CA LYS A 265 -19.11 -21.63 1.74
C LYS A 265 -18.03 -22.53 2.29
#